data_AF-A0A2P2M316-F1
#
_entry.id   AF-A0A2P2M316-F1
#
_cell.length_a   1.000
_cell.length_b   1.000
_cell.length_c   1.000
_cell.angle_alpha   90.00
_cell.angle_beta   90.00
_cell.angle_gamma   90.00
#
_symmetry.space_group_name_H-M   'P 1'
#
loop_
_entity.id
_entity.type
_entity.pdbx_description
1 polymer ?
#
loop_
_entity_poly.entity_id
_entity_poly.type
_entity_poly.pdbx_seq_one_letter_code
_entity_poly.pdbx_strand_id
1 'polypeptide(L)'
;MIFLLFIICWAVLPIVRNTNNQPRGNSGRGRWQHDRGLLPRPPYPPRQGYGYGPKFSNGHRDERFVSELKFLKSEETLSRKCVAFQVPCELACYSRAEDGDVYFDDRSLRLFKRHVSEDVGADLNEGFDTFIEKTELGSQGFGDLLACIRDKNIPLQNMHFVTFRNNLNKILQTAYIRHEPWEMGVHKRNGVVYLDVHKLPERPQSELERRRCYWGYCFESVATEDPTRSDGQGIHHVDANVEFCAVIKTKLGAHRILMGAEMDCCDSRDDGMRFYVELKTNRELDYHTEERFEREKLLKTWIQSFLAGIPYVVIGYRDDAGRLVRTEGLTTKDITQRVKAKNYWQGGVCLAYADEVLCWLYGTVKENEDYILQFAPPFTRLELLQAQSCPEVITNHVQQLEEVCGPPS
;
A
#
# COMPACT_ATOMS: atom_id res chain seq x y z
N MET A 1 1.88 -7.04 -7.70
CA MET A 1 1.41 -8.27 -7.02
C MET A 1 0.96 -7.87 -5.62
N ILE A 2 -0.34 -8.00 -5.32
CA ILE A 2 -0.96 -8.01 -3.99
C ILE A 2 -0.96 -6.64 -3.25
N PHE A 3 -2.00 -5.81 -3.44
CA PHE A 3 -2.00 -4.41 -2.93
C PHE A 3 -3.12 -3.97 -1.97
N LEU A 4 -4.17 -4.75 -1.74
CA LEU A 4 -5.15 -4.44 -0.67
C LEU A 4 -4.93 -5.27 0.61
N LEU A 5 -4.54 -6.55 0.50
CA LEU A 5 -4.22 -7.38 1.68
C LEU A 5 -2.84 -7.06 2.32
N PHE A 6 -1.95 -6.35 1.63
CA PHE A 6 -0.57 -6.13 2.10
C PHE A 6 -0.40 -5.03 3.17
N ILE A 7 -1.47 -4.35 3.58
CA ILE A 7 -1.39 -3.47 4.75
C ILE A 7 -1.07 -4.29 6.01
N ILE A 8 -1.59 -5.52 6.08
CA ILE A 8 -1.51 -6.37 7.27
C ILE A 8 -0.50 -7.53 7.08
N CYS A 9 -0.23 -7.92 5.82
CA CYS A 9 0.32 -9.24 5.50
C CYS A 9 1.62 -9.21 4.67
N TRP A 10 2.80 -9.27 5.31
CA TRP A 10 4.08 -9.28 4.59
C TRP A 10 4.57 -10.71 4.27
N ALA A 11 4.09 -11.30 3.18
CA ALA A 11 4.64 -12.58 2.69
C ALA A 11 5.88 -12.35 1.80
N VAL A 12 7.04 -12.88 2.21
CA VAL A 12 8.24 -13.00 1.35
C VAL A 12 8.16 -14.34 0.60
N LEU A 13 8.16 -14.31 -0.73
CA LEU A 13 8.43 -15.50 -1.55
C LEU A 13 9.95 -15.68 -1.71
N PRO A 14 10.49 -16.90 -1.55
CA PRO A 14 11.89 -17.16 -1.79
C PRO A 14 12.21 -17.03 -3.29
N ILE A 15 13.38 -16.46 -3.59
CA ILE A 15 13.98 -16.50 -4.92
C ILE A 15 14.39 -17.95 -5.20
N VAL A 16 13.82 -18.56 -6.24
CA VAL A 16 14.31 -19.83 -6.78
C VAL A 16 15.73 -19.56 -7.32
N ARG A 17 16.74 -19.94 -6.54
CA ARG A 17 18.13 -19.97 -7.01
C ARG A 17 18.27 -21.07 -8.03
N ASN A 18 18.37 -20.70 -9.30
CA ASN A 18 18.80 -21.60 -10.35
C ASN A 18 20.31 -21.82 -10.18
N THR A 19 20.70 -22.90 -9.50
CA THR A 19 22.10 -23.28 -9.31
C THR A 19 22.64 -23.86 -10.60
N ASN A 20 23.34 -23.04 -11.39
CA ASN A 20 24.31 -23.51 -12.38
C ASN A 20 25.60 -22.70 -12.22
N ASN A 21 26.44 -23.13 -11.28
CA ASN A 21 27.83 -22.70 -11.18
C ASN A 21 28.67 -23.50 -12.17
N GLN A 22 29.36 -22.80 -13.09
CA GLN A 22 30.68 -23.23 -13.56
C GLN A 22 31.61 -22.02 -13.70
N PRO A 23 32.88 -22.12 -13.23
CA PRO A 23 33.82 -21.00 -13.20
C PRO A 23 34.57 -20.86 -14.53
N ARG A 24 34.78 -19.62 -14.98
CA ARG A 24 35.69 -19.28 -16.10
C ARG A 24 37.11 -19.08 -15.56
N GLY A 25 37.98 -20.04 -15.84
CA GLY A 25 39.45 -19.86 -15.85
C GLY A 25 39.95 -20.03 -17.28
N ASN A 26 40.74 -19.09 -17.79
CA ASN A 26 41.32 -19.11 -19.12
C ASN A 26 42.83 -19.37 -19.02
N SER A 27 43.36 -20.31 -19.82
CA SER A 27 44.71 -20.35 -20.46
C SER A 27 45.30 -21.77 -20.54
N GLY A 28 45.75 -22.20 -21.73
CA GLY A 28 46.72 -23.28 -21.87
C GLY A 28 46.49 -24.25 -23.06
N ARG A 29 47.43 -24.26 -24.02
CA ARG A 29 47.45 -25.06 -25.26
C ARG A 29 48.06 -26.47 -25.07
N GLY A 30 47.65 -27.43 -25.92
CA GLY A 30 48.36 -28.70 -26.24
C GLY A 30 47.39 -29.89 -26.31
N ARG A 31 46.90 -30.39 -27.47
CA ARG A 31 47.49 -31.07 -28.65
C ARG A 31 47.67 -32.60 -28.45
N TRP A 32 47.11 -33.36 -29.43
CA TRP A 32 47.24 -34.80 -29.80
C TRP A 32 46.17 -35.77 -29.23
N GLN A 33 45.17 -36.22 -30.03
CA GLN A 33 45.13 -37.27 -31.09
C GLN A 33 45.15 -38.70 -30.51
N HIS A 34 44.43 -39.74 -30.95
CA HIS A 34 43.48 -40.11 -32.03
C HIS A 34 42.60 -41.27 -31.41
N ASP A 35 41.40 -41.66 -31.87
CA ASP A 35 41.20 -42.45 -33.09
C ASP A 35 39.70 -42.71 -33.40
N ARG A 36 39.40 -42.66 -34.71
CA ARG A 36 38.41 -43.39 -35.53
C ARG A 36 36.89 -43.42 -35.23
N GLY A 37 36.13 -42.99 -36.26
CA GLY A 37 34.81 -43.51 -36.62
C GLY A 37 33.97 -42.53 -37.48
N LEU A 38 33.96 -42.69 -38.81
CA LEU A 38 33.35 -41.80 -39.81
C LEU A 38 31.90 -42.18 -40.18
N LEU A 39 31.00 -41.18 -40.13
CA LEU A 39 29.86 -40.81 -41.03
C LEU A 39 28.59 -41.71 -41.15
N PRO A 40 27.40 -41.19 -41.59
CA PRO A 40 27.02 -39.83 -42.00
C PRO A 40 25.80 -39.20 -41.24
N ARG A 41 25.68 -37.86 -41.30
CA ARG A 41 24.53 -37.08 -40.77
C ARG A 41 23.41 -36.96 -41.83
N PRO A 42 22.13 -37.21 -41.48
CA PRO A 42 20.98 -36.81 -42.31
C PRO A 42 20.60 -35.32 -42.11
N PRO A 43 19.96 -34.68 -43.12
CA PRO A 43 19.65 -33.26 -43.09
C PRO A 43 18.41 -32.98 -42.22
N TYR A 44 18.50 -31.97 -41.35
CA TYR A 44 17.34 -31.46 -40.61
C TYR A 44 16.55 -30.45 -41.46
N PRO A 45 15.21 -30.53 -41.47
CA PRO A 45 14.33 -29.57 -42.16
C PRO A 45 14.25 -28.21 -41.43
N PRO A 46 13.85 -27.14 -42.14
CA PRO A 46 14.01 -25.76 -41.69
C PRO A 46 13.07 -25.39 -40.54
N ARG A 47 13.65 -24.74 -39.52
CA ARG A 47 12.92 -24.10 -38.42
C ARG A 47 12.22 -22.84 -38.96
N GLN A 48 10.89 -22.82 -38.91
CA GLN A 48 10.10 -21.60 -39.12
C GLN A 48 10.51 -20.54 -38.10
N GLY A 49 11.03 -19.42 -38.60
CA GLY A 49 11.36 -18.26 -37.80
C GLY A 49 10.14 -17.38 -37.56
N TYR A 50 9.79 -17.16 -36.30
CA TYR A 50 9.20 -15.90 -35.87
C TYR A 50 10.32 -15.08 -35.22
N GLY A 51 10.93 -14.22 -36.03
CA GLY A 51 11.98 -13.30 -35.59
C GLY A 51 11.38 -12.09 -34.88
N TYR A 52 11.69 -11.92 -33.61
CA TYR A 52 11.68 -10.60 -32.96
C TYR A 52 13.06 -9.97 -33.17
N GLY A 53 13.19 -9.21 -34.26
CA GLY A 53 14.26 -8.22 -34.41
C GLY A 53 13.86 -6.90 -33.73
N PRO A 54 14.81 -6.11 -33.21
CA PRO A 54 14.51 -4.85 -32.55
C PRO A 54 14.18 -3.79 -33.62
N LYS A 55 12.91 -3.71 -33.98
CA LYS A 55 12.39 -2.55 -34.72
C LYS A 55 12.17 -1.43 -33.71
N PHE A 56 12.79 -0.28 -33.97
CA PHE A 56 12.51 1.01 -33.35
C PHE A 56 11.02 1.12 -33.02
N SER A 57 10.69 0.98 -31.73
CA SER A 57 9.32 1.06 -31.25
C SER A 57 8.95 2.53 -31.18
N ASN A 58 8.43 3.07 -32.29
CA ASN A 58 7.44 4.13 -32.18
C ASN A 58 6.26 3.50 -31.41
N GLY A 59 6.28 3.68 -30.08
CA GLY A 59 5.26 3.11 -29.21
C GLY A 59 3.89 3.58 -29.66
N HIS A 60 2.98 2.64 -29.86
CA HIS A 60 1.55 2.95 -29.89
C HIS A 60 1.24 3.69 -28.58
N ARG A 61 1.02 5.01 -28.67
CA ARG A 61 0.42 5.76 -27.56
C ARG A 61 -0.96 5.16 -27.36
N ASP A 62 -1.28 4.77 -26.13
CA ASP A 62 -2.64 4.42 -25.74
C ASP A 62 -3.56 5.56 -26.23
N GLU A 63 -4.62 5.23 -26.97
CA GLU A 63 -5.55 6.23 -27.51
C GLU A 63 -6.22 7.05 -26.41
N ARG A 64 -6.23 6.51 -25.18
CA ARG A 64 -6.73 7.18 -23.98
C ARG A 64 -5.70 8.14 -23.37
N PHE A 65 -4.48 8.24 -23.89
CA PHE A 65 -3.42 9.05 -23.28
C PHE A 65 -3.79 10.54 -23.20
N VAL A 66 -3.74 11.12 -22.00
CA VAL A 66 -4.02 12.54 -21.75
C VAL A 66 -2.74 13.30 -21.39
N SER A 67 -1.98 12.80 -20.42
CA SER A 67 -0.79 13.49 -19.89
C SER A 67 0.19 12.52 -19.25
N GLU A 68 1.45 12.93 -19.08
CA GLU A 68 2.47 12.16 -18.38
C GLU A 68 3.26 13.02 -17.40
N LEU A 69 3.72 12.41 -16.31
CA LEU A 69 4.72 12.98 -15.40
C LEU A 69 5.95 12.08 -15.38
N LYS A 70 7.05 12.57 -15.97
CA LYS A 70 8.34 11.88 -15.99
C LYS A 70 9.14 12.15 -14.72
N PHE A 71 9.93 11.16 -14.31
CA PHE A 71 10.83 11.28 -13.15
C PHE A 71 12.14 11.99 -13.53
N LEU A 72 12.05 13.28 -13.82
CA LEU A 72 13.17 14.07 -14.34
C LEU A 72 14.15 14.54 -13.24
N LYS A 73 13.67 14.70 -12.00
CA LYS A 73 14.48 15.21 -10.90
C LYS A 73 15.21 14.07 -10.21
N SER A 74 16.50 14.29 -9.95
CA SER A 74 17.29 13.38 -9.12
C SER A 74 16.82 13.40 -7.68
N GLU A 75 17.09 12.33 -6.94
CA GLU A 75 16.87 12.27 -5.49
C GLU A 75 17.53 13.45 -4.77
N GLU A 76 18.74 13.84 -5.20
CA GLU A 76 19.47 14.99 -4.66
C GLU A 76 18.74 16.32 -4.89
N THR A 77 18.01 16.46 -6.00
CA THR A 77 17.22 17.65 -6.27
C THR A 77 15.99 17.69 -5.37
N LEU A 78 15.31 16.55 -5.22
CA LEU A 78 14.11 16.43 -4.39
C LEU A 78 14.43 16.56 -2.89
N SER A 79 15.56 16.05 -2.42
CA SER A 79 15.96 16.11 -1.00
C SER A 79 16.22 17.53 -0.51
N ARG A 80 16.55 18.46 -1.41
CA ARG A 80 16.73 19.90 -1.11
C ARG A 80 15.41 20.66 -1.04
N LYS A 81 14.30 20.09 -1.53
CA LYS A 81 12.98 20.73 -1.52
C LYS A 81 12.30 20.51 -0.17
N CYS A 82 12.12 21.58 0.59
CA CYS A 82 11.32 21.54 1.82
C CYS A 82 9.83 21.65 1.46
N VAL A 83 9.09 20.54 1.59
CA VAL A 83 7.64 20.53 1.40
C VAL A 83 6.96 20.61 2.75
N ALA A 84 6.11 21.63 2.92
CA ALA A 84 5.28 21.74 4.11
C ALA A 84 4.24 20.60 4.13
N PHE A 85 4.17 19.90 5.26
CA PHE A 85 3.14 18.92 5.55
C PHE A 85 2.43 19.33 6.84
N GLN A 86 1.12 19.57 6.77
CA GLN A 86 0.33 19.91 7.96
C GLN A 86 0.17 18.68 8.83
N VAL A 87 0.33 18.84 10.15
CA VAL A 87 0.05 17.77 11.12
C VAL A 87 -1.37 17.25 10.86
N PRO A 88 -1.53 15.93 10.59
CA PRO A 88 -2.84 15.36 10.32
C PRO A 88 -3.79 15.55 11.50
N CYS A 89 -5.05 15.87 11.20
CA CYS A 89 -6.09 16.11 12.20
C CYS A 89 -7.31 15.27 11.86
N GLU A 90 -7.73 14.43 12.80
CA GLU A 90 -8.98 13.68 12.68
C GLU A 90 -10.18 14.61 12.81
N LEU A 91 -11.14 14.47 11.90
CA LEU A 91 -12.39 15.22 11.89
C LEU A 91 -13.61 14.36 12.22
N ALA A 92 -13.53 13.07 11.90
CA ALA A 92 -14.59 12.10 12.08
C ALA A 92 -14.02 10.68 12.04
N CYS A 93 -14.85 9.70 12.35
CA CYS A 93 -14.53 8.29 12.21
C CYS A 93 -15.78 7.49 11.83
N TYR A 94 -15.56 6.27 11.36
CA TYR A 94 -16.61 5.28 11.19
C TYR A 94 -16.07 3.87 11.44
N SER A 95 -16.99 2.98 11.79
CA SER A 95 -16.76 1.59 12.14
C SER A 95 -17.62 0.71 11.25
N ARG A 96 -17.02 -0.31 10.63
CA ARG A 96 -17.77 -1.45 10.08
C ARG A 96 -17.82 -2.53 11.15
N ALA A 97 -19.02 -2.99 11.50
CA ALA A 97 -19.21 -4.03 12.49
C ALA A 97 -19.34 -5.42 11.83
N GLU A 98 -19.44 -6.46 12.67
CA GLU A 98 -19.53 -7.88 12.24
C GLU A 98 -20.79 -8.18 11.41
N ASP A 99 -21.85 -7.40 11.57
CA ASP A 99 -23.07 -7.48 10.76
C ASP A 99 -22.88 -6.91 9.33
N GLY A 100 -21.74 -6.28 9.07
CA GLY A 100 -21.41 -5.58 7.83
C GLY A 100 -21.93 -4.13 7.78
N ASP A 101 -22.71 -3.70 8.76
CA ASP A 101 -23.26 -2.35 8.84
C ASP A 101 -22.17 -1.34 9.21
N VAL A 102 -22.35 -0.12 8.71
CA VAL A 102 -21.43 1.00 8.92
C VAL A 102 -22.05 1.99 9.89
N TYR A 103 -21.30 2.31 10.93
CA TYR A 103 -21.68 3.24 11.98
C TYR A 103 -20.69 4.39 12.06
N PHE A 104 -21.17 5.63 12.13
CA PHE A 104 -20.32 6.83 12.18
C PHE A 104 -19.86 7.16 13.62
N ASP A 105 -19.24 6.18 14.27
CA ASP A 105 -18.66 6.20 15.61
C ASP A 105 -17.41 5.29 15.73
N ASP A 106 -16.86 5.16 16.94
CA ASP A 106 -15.61 4.44 17.25
C ASP A 106 -15.81 3.03 17.82
N ARG A 107 -16.98 2.41 17.63
CA ARG A 107 -17.29 1.10 18.23
C ARG A 107 -16.36 -0.06 17.84
N SER A 108 -15.79 -0.02 16.63
CA SER A 108 -14.85 -1.05 16.15
C SER A 108 -13.38 -0.69 16.45
N LEU A 109 -13.12 0.41 17.18
CA LEU A 109 -11.76 0.81 17.54
C LEU A 109 -11.23 -0.07 18.68
N ARG A 110 -10.20 -0.85 18.38
CA ARG A 110 -9.56 -1.74 19.36
C ARG A 110 -8.57 -0.99 20.25
N LEU A 111 -8.40 -1.45 21.49
CA LEU A 111 -7.37 -0.97 22.42
C LEU A 111 -6.08 -1.78 22.25
N PHE A 112 -4.95 -1.12 22.27
CA PHE A 112 -3.64 -1.77 22.16
C PHE A 112 -3.26 -2.50 23.45
N LYS A 113 -2.83 -3.76 23.33
CA LYS A 113 -2.30 -4.55 24.45
C LYS A 113 -0.84 -4.16 24.71
N ARG A 114 -0.61 -3.28 25.70
CA ARG A 114 0.75 -2.78 26.05
C ARG A 114 1.78 -3.86 26.33
N HIS A 115 1.34 -5.01 26.83
CA HIS A 115 2.17 -6.15 27.20
C HIS A 115 2.32 -7.21 26.09
N VAL A 116 2.12 -6.86 24.81
CA VAL A 116 2.21 -7.80 23.67
C VAL A 116 3.55 -8.56 23.59
N SER A 117 4.63 -8.05 24.18
CA SER A 117 5.91 -8.76 24.28
C SER A 117 5.85 -10.03 25.13
N GLU A 118 4.88 -10.14 26.03
CA GLU A 118 4.65 -11.32 26.86
C GLU A 118 4.02 -12.47 26.05
N ASP A 119 3.46 -12.19 24.87
CA ASP A 119 2.88 -13.17 23.96
C ASP A 119 3.91 -13.77 22.98
N VAL A 120 5.20 -13.47 23.13
CA VAL A 120 6.25 -14.14 22.35
C VAL A 120 6.17 -15.65 22.56
N GLY A 121 6.07 -16.40 21.46
CA GLY A 121 5.77 -17.82 21.42
C GLY A 121 4.37 -18.14 20.90
N ALA A 122 3.47 -17.15 20.79
CA ALA A 122 2.12 -17.31 20.24
C ALA A 122 2.15 -17.91 18.84
N ASP A 123 1.23 -18.84 18.58
CA ASP A 123 1.06 -19.47 17.27
C ASP A 123 0.06 -18.67 16.44
N LEU A 124 0.55 -17.91 15.45
CA LEU A 124 -0.30 -17.07 14.61
C LEU A 124 -1.18 -17.90 13.66
N ASN A 125 -1.07 -19.23 13.65
CA ASN A 125 -1.99 -20.11 12.94
C ASN A 125 -3.30 -20.38 13.70
N GLU A 126 -3.35 -20.12 15.01
CA GLU A 126 -4.57 -20.32 15.82
C GLU A 126 -5.73 -19.54 15.21
N GLY A 127 -6.85 -20.22 14.94
CA GLY A 127 -8.08 -19.62 14.40
C GLY A 127 -8.16 -19.52 12.87
N PHE A 128 -7.11 -19.93 12.12
CA PHE A 128 -7.08 -19.82 10.66
C PHE A 128 -8.24 -20.56 9.96
N ASP A 129 -8.63 -21.69 10.50
CA ASP A 129 -9.74 -22.54 10.06
C ASP A 129 -11.12 -21.89 10.26
N THR A 130 -11.21 -20.87 11.12
CA THR A 130 -12.41 -20.07 11.36
C THR A 130 -12.30 -18.64 10.80
N PHE A 131 -11.25 -18.34 10.03
CA PHE A 131 -10.97 -17.00 9.51
C PHE A 131 -12.00 -16.57 8.45
N ILE A 132 -12.58 -15.38 8.66
CA ILE A 132 -13.46 -14.72 7.67
C ILE A 132 -12.62 -13.70 6.89
N GLU A 133 -12.44 -13.97 5.59
CA GLU A 133 -11.61 -13.14 4.72
C GLU A 133 -12.26 -11.80 4.39
N LYS A 134 -11.41 -10.79 4.16
CA LYS A 134 -11.84 -9.44 3.78
C LYS A 134 -12.52 -9.49 2.42
N THR A 135 -13.77 -9.04 2.38
CA THR A 135 -14.57 -8.93 1.17
C THR A 135 -14.19 -7.65 0.43
N GLU A 136 -14.07 -7.74 -0.90
CA GLU A 136 -13.78 -6.59 -1.73
C GLU A 136 -15.04 -5.75 -1.95
N LEU A 137 -15.11 -4.60 -1.29
CA LEU A 137 -16.21 -3.65 -1.45
C LEU A 137 -16.06 -2.75 -2.69
N GLY A 138 -14.87 -2.73 -3.30
CA GLY A 138 -14.56 -1.84 -4.42
C GLY A 138 -14.89 -0.37 -4.08
N SER A 139 -15.60 0.30 -4.97
CA SER A 139 -16.03 1.69 -4.77
C SER A 139 -17.10 1.84 -3.68
N GLN A 140 -17.81 0.78 -3.27
CA GLN A 140 -18.79 0.87 -2.18
C GLN A 140 -18.13 1.30 -0.86
N GLY A 141 -16.93 0.78 -0.57
CA GLY A 141 -16.16 1.22 0.60
C GLY A 141 -15.81 2.71 0.55
N PHE A 142 -15.57 3.27 -0.64
CA PHE A 142 -15.37 4.72 -0.79
C PHE A 142 -16.68 5.49 -0.53
N GLY A 143 -17.83 4.90 -0.85
CA GLY A 143 -19.14 5.40 -0.47
C GLY A 143 -19.31 5.60 1.03
N ASP A 144 -18.78 4.72 1.87
CA ASP A 144 -18.85 4.82 3.34
C ASP A 144 -18.08 6.02 3.87
N LEU A 145 -16.86 6.25 3.35
CA LEU A 145 -16.07 7.46 3.65
C LEU A 145 -16.84 8.72 3.24
N LEU A 146 -17.38 8.73 2.02
CA LEU A 146 -18.16 9.85 1.50
C LEU A 146 -19.46 10.08 2.30
N ALA A 147 -20.07 9.03 2.82
CA ALA A 147 -21.25 9.11 3.68
C ALA A 147 -20.91 9.68 5.06
N CYS A 148 -19.81 9.24 5.68
CA CYS A 148 -19.31 9.79 6.94
C CYS A 148 -19.01 11.30 6.81
N ILE A 149 -18.39 11.72 5.70
CA ILE A 149 -18.12 13.13 5.40
C ILE A 149 -19.42 13.96 5.37
N ARG A 150 -20.47 13.44 4.74
CA ARG A 150 -21.78 14.10 4.67
C ARG A 150 -22.47 14.13 6.03
N ASP A 151 -22.50 13.00 6.75
CA ASP A 151 -23.11 12.88 8.08
C ASP A 151 -22.52 13.89 9.08
N LYS A 152 -21.19 14.01 9.09
CA LYS A 152 -20.49 14.94 9.97
C LYS A 152 -20.40 16.37 9.43
N ASN A 153 -21.07 16.67 8.32
CA ASN A 153 -21.11 17.99 7.68
C ASN A 153 -19.71 18.58 7.45
N ILE A 154 -18.74 17.74 7.04
CA ILE A 154 -17.37 18.19 6.81
C ILE A 154 -17.33 19.03 5.53
N PRO A 155 -16.95 20.31 5.59
CA PRO A 155 -16.95 21.18 4.43
C PRO A 155 -15.87 20.77 3.43
N LEU A 156 -16.30 20.43 2.21
CA LEU A 156 -15.39 20.16 1.10
C LEU A 156 -14.98 21.44 0.36
N GLN A 157 -15.57 22.60 0.68
CA GLN A 157 -15.15 23.87 0.09
C GLN A 157 -13.66 24.11 0.39
N ASN A 158 -12.85 24.31 -0.66
CA ASN A 158 -11.39 24.45 -0.63
C ASN A 158 -10.59 23.15 -0.37
N MET A 159 -11.22 21.97 -0.31
CA MET A 159 -10.49 20.71 -0.42
C MET A 159 -10.05 20.50 -1.85
N HIS A 160 -8.84 19.99 -2.03
CA HIS A 160 -8.31 19.70 -3.37
C HIS A 160 -8.46 18.21 -3.68
N PHE A 161 -8.26 17.35 -2.68
CA PHE A 161 -8.31 15.90 -2.82
C PHE A 161 -9.15 15.24 -1.73
N VAL A 162 -9.93 14.24 -2.12
CA VAL A 162 -10.62 13.28 -1.23
C VAL A 162 -10.23 11.88 -1.66
N THR A 163 -9.73 11.04 -0.75
CA THR A 163 -9.26 9.70 -1.10
C THR A 163 -9.11 8.76 0.09
N PHE A 164 -8.95 7.47 -0.11
CA PHE A 164 -8.33 6.63 0.92
C PHE A 164 -6.82 6.83 0.98
N ARG A 165 -6.25 6.70 2.18
CA ARG A 165 -4.81 6.71 2.47
C ARG A 165 -4.02 5.81 1.49
N ASN A 166 -4.62 4.70 1.03
CA ASN A 166 -4.03 3.77 0.07
C ASN A 166 -3.48 4.46 -1.20
N ASN A 167 -4.20 5.42 -1.78
CA ASN A 167 -3.75 6.09 -3.01
C ASN A 167 -2.58 7.04 -2.74
N LEU A 168 -2.58 7.74 -1.60
CA LEU A 168 -1.43 8.54 -1.19
C LEU A 168 -0.20 7.68 -0.90
N ASN A 169 -0.40 6.50 -0.28
CA ASN A 169 0.67 5.52 -0.08
C ASN A 169 1.34 5.17 -1.43
N LYS A 170 0.56 4.80 -2.45
CA LYS A 170 1.06 4.49 -3.80
C LYS A 170 1.87 5.66 -4.40
N ILE A 171 1.34 6.88 -4.32
CA ILE A 171 2.01 8.09 -4.83
C ILE A 171 3.36 8.32 -4.12
N LEU A 172 3.38 8.34 -2.78
CA LEU A 172 4.61 8.61 -2.02
C LEU A 172 5.66 7.50 -2.21
N GLN A 173 5.23 6.24 -2.26
CA GLN A 173 6.12 5.08 -2.44
C GLN A 173 6.82 5.09 -3.79
N THR A 174 6.20 5.65 -4.83
CA THR A 174 6.73 5.68 -6.21
C THR A 174 8.06 6.43 -6.34
N ALA A 175 8.40 7.28 -5.37
CA ALA A 175 9.72 7.92 -5.31
C ALA A 175 10.87 6.89 -5.32
N TYR A 176 10.69 5.77 -4.63
CA TYR A 176 11.71 4.73 -4.44
C TYR A 176 11.30 3.35 -4.98
N ILE A 177 10.02 2.98 -4.90
CA ILE A 177 9.52 1.67 -5.33
C ILE A 177 9.17 1.70 -6.82
N ARG A 178 9.96 1.02 -7.63
CA ARG A 178 9.88 1.05 -9.12
C ARG A 178 9.70 -0.34 -9.75
N HIS A 179 8.99 -1.22 -9.06
CA HIS A 179 8.75 -2.59 -9.52
C HIS A 179 7.33 -3.09 -9.22
N GLU A 180 6.48 -2.21 -8.67
CA GLU A 180 5.13 -2.53 -8.25
C GLU A 180 4.15 -1.64 -9.01
N PRO A 181 3.36 -2.21 -9.94
CA PRO A 181 2.39 -1.43 -10.67
C PRO A 181 1.18 -1.11 -9.81
N TRP A 182 0.56 0.03 -10.08
CA TRP A 182 -0.70 0.44 -9.46
C TRP A 182 -1.50 1.32 -10.41
N GLU A 183 -2.81 1.37 -10.18
CA GLU A 183 -3.72 2.34 -10.80
C GLU A 183 -4.70 2.87 -9.75
N MET A 184 -5.34 4.00 -10.08
CA MET A 184 -6.42 4.62 -9.34
C MET A 184 -7.32 5.43 -10.28
N GLY A 185 -8.62 5.48 -9.96
CA GLY A 185 -9.57 6.38 -10.61
C GLY A 185 -9.34 7.82 -10.18
N VAL A 186 -9.55 8.77 -11.06
CA VAL A 186 -9.40 10.21 -10.80
C VAL A 186 -10.61 10.94 -11.37
N HIS A 187 -11.41 11.53 -10.48
CA HIS A 187 -12.70 12.13 -10.83
C HIS A 187 -12.78 13.52 -10.22
N LYS A 188 -12.91 14.57 -11.02
CA LYS A 188 -13.02 15.94 -10.49
C LYS A 188 -14.46 16.43 -10.52
N ARG A 189 -14.98 16.83 -9.36
CA ARG A 189 -16.36 17.32 -9.19
C ARG A 189 -16.37 18.46 -8.18
N ASN A 190 -17.06 19.54 -8.52
CA ASN A 190 -17.15 20.79 -7.75
C ASN A 190 -15.77 21.29 -7.27
N GLY A 191 -14.76 21.19 -8.14
CA GLY A 191 -13.38 21.60 -7.86
C GLY A 191 -12.55 20.61 -7.02
N VAL A 192 -13.15 19.53 -6.50
CA VAL A 192 -12.49 18.52 -5.68
C VAL A 192 -12.11 17.31 -6.55
N VAL A 193 -10.88 16.82 -6.41
CA VAL A 193 -10.40 15.60 -7.09
C VAL A 193 -10.56 14.40 -6.16
N TYR A 194 -11.46 13.49 -6.52
CA TYR A 194 -11.66 12.21 -5.85
C TYR A 194 -10.71 11.17 -6.46
N LEU A 195 -9.88 10.55 -5.63
CA LEU A 195 -9.00 9.46 -6.06
C LEU A 195 -9.55 8.13 -5.56
N ASP A 196 -10.09 7.32 -6.47
CA ASP A 196 -10.74 6.04 -6.20
C ASP A 196 -9.75 4.87 -6.26
N VAL A 197 -9.88 3.91 -5.35
CA VAL A 197 -8.93 2.79 -5.25
C VAL A 197 -9.28 1.74 -6.28
N HIS A 198 -8.38 1.51 -7.23
CA HIS A 198 -8.48 0.41 -8.16
C HIS A 198 -7.55 -0.74 -7.73
N LYS A 199 -8.08 -1.96 -7.82
CA LYS A 199 -7.33 -3.19 -7.62
C LYS A 199 -6.96 -3.77 -8.98
N LEU A 200 -5.66 -3.94 -9.22
CA LEU A 200 -5.18 -4.63 -10.41
C LEU A 200 -5.54 -6.12 -10.33
N PRO A 201 -5.81 -6.80 -11.47
CA PRO A 201 -6.05 -8.23 -11.49
C PRO A 201 -4.93 -9.01 -10.80
N GLU A 202 -5.30 -9.87 -9.86
CA GLU A 202 -4.38 -10.70 -9.10
C GLU A 202 -4.57 -12.18 -9.46
N ARG A 203 -3.47 -12.94 -9.41
CA ARG A 203 -3.58 -14.39 -9.50
C ARG A 203 -4.27 -14.94 -8.24
N PRO A 204 -5.02 -16.05 -8.34
CA PRO A 204 -5.53 -16.73 -7.17
C PRO A 204 -4.42 -16.98 -6.15
N GLN A 205 -4.71 -16.69 -4.88
CA GLN A 205 -3.77 -16.91 -3.78
C GLN A 205 -3.72 -18.40 -3.43
N SER A 206 -2.52 -18.91 -3.21
CA SER A 206 -2.32 -20.25 -2.61
C SER A 206 -2.75 -20.25 -1.15
N GLU A 207 -3.04 -21.43 -0.58
CA GLU A 207 -3.37 -21.55 0.85
C GLU A 207 -2.26 -21.00 1.74
N LEU A 208 -0.99 -21.22 1.37
CA LEU A 208 0.15 -20.66 2.10
C LEU A 208 0.15 -19.12 2.06
N GLU A 209 -0.23 -18.51 0.94
CA GLU A 209 -0.36 -17.05 0.84
C GLU A 209 -1.53 -16.54 1.69
N ARG A 210 -2.68 -17.22 1.66
CA ARG A 210 -3.84 -16.92 2.53
C ARG A 210 -3.47 -17.03 4.01
N ARG A 211 -2.77 -18.09 4.41
CA ARG A 211 -2.29 -18.31 5.78
C ARG A 211 -1.28 -17.26 6.23
N ARG A 212 -0.33 -16.89 5.37
CA ARG A 212 0.60 -15.78 5.64
C ARG A 212 -0.12 -14.45 5.76
N CYS A 213 -1.26 -14.29 5.08
CA CYS A 213 -2.10 -13.13 5.28
C CYS A 213 -2.80 -13.16 6.64
N TYR A 214 -3.43 -14.28 6.97
CA TYR A 214 -4.04 -14.48 8.26
C TYR A 214 -3.11 -14.16 9.44
N TRP A 215 -1.82 -14.53 9.38
CA TRP A 215 -0.86 -14.22 10.45
C TRP A 215 -0.76 -12.73 10.81
N GLY A 216 -1.08 -11.83 9.87
CA GLY A 216 -1.20 -10.40 10.17
C GLY A 216 -2.42 -10.09 11.02
N TYR A 217 -3.61 -10.53 10.59
CA TYR A 217 -4.86 -10.35 11.33
C TYR A 217 -4.85 -11.05 12.70
N CYS A 218 -4.24 -12.24 12.77
CA CYS A 218 -4.04 -12.95 14.02
C CYS A 218 -3.13 -12.16 14.97
N PHE A 219 -2.01 -11.61 14.47
CA PHE A 219 -1.15 -10.75 15.29
C PHE A 219 -1.87 -9.48 15.78
N GLU A 220 -2.74 -8.87 14.98
CA GLU A 220 -3.57 -7.76 15.45
C GLU A 220 -4.46 -8.16 16.62
N SER A 221 -5.05 -9.36 16.56
CA SER A 221 -5.87 -9.93 17.62
C SER A 221 -5.06 -10.31 18.88
N VAL A 222 -3.78 -10.69 18.71
CA VAL A 222 -2.83 -10.87 19.83
C VAL A 222 -2.49 -9.53 20.48
N ALA A 223 -2.24 -8.53 19.64
CA ALA A 223 -1.71 -7.21 20.04
C ALA A 223 -2.80 -6.22 20.49
N THR A 224 -4.07 -6.65 20.53
CA THR A 224 -5.19 -5.84 21.00
C THR A 224 -5.90 -6.49 22.18
N GLU A 225 -6.50 -5.65 23.01
CA GLU A 225 -7.36 -6.09 24.10
C GLU A 225 -8.69 -6.58 23.53
N ASP A 226 -9.11 -7.75 23.98
CA ASP A 226 -10.43 -8.30 23.69
C ASP A 226 -11.11 -8.63 25.02
N PRO A 227 -12.07 -7.81 25.48
CA PRO A 227 -12.75 -8.03 26.75
C PRO A 227 -13.70 -9.24 26.72
N THR A 228 -14.05 -9.74 25.53
CA THR A 228 -14.94 -10.89 25.36
C THR A 228 -14.18 -12.22 25.40
N ARG A 229 -12.88 -12.18 25.11
CA ARG A 229 -12.00 -13.35 25.19
C ARG A 229 -11.72 -13.71 26.65
N SER A 230 -12.32 -14.81 27.11
CA SER A 230 -12.03 -15.36 28.44
C SER A 230 -10.59 -15.86 28.55
N ASP A 231 -10.01 -15.78 29.75
CA ASP A 231 -8.66 -16.29 30.04
C ASP A 231 -8.47 -17.74 29.53
N GLY A 232 -7.46 -17.93 28.68
CA GLY A 232 -7.10 -19.25 28.14
C GLY A 232 -7.86 -19.69 26.89
N GLN A 233 -8.80 -18.91 26.36
CA GLN A 233 -9.31 -19.13 25.00
C GLN A 233 -8.29 -18.60 23.98
N GLY A 234 -7.86 -19.49 23.08
CA GLY A 234 -7.02 -19.12 21.93
C GLY A 234 -7.75 -18.23 20.93
N ILE A 235 -7.04 -17.70 19.95
CA ILE A 235 -7.63 -16.82 18.92
C ILE A 235 -8.54 -17.64 17.99
N HIS A 236 -9.74 -17.13 17.74
CA HIS A 236 -10.75 -17.76 16.88
C HIS A 236 -11.69 -16.69 16.30
N HIS A 237 -12.41 -17.03 15.22
CA HIS A 237 -13.42 -16.16 14.59
C HIS A 237 -12.92 -14.76 14.21
N VAL A 238 -11.66 -14.63 13.80
CA VAL A 238 -11.12 -13.36 13.30
C VAL A 238 -11.84 -12.99 12.01
N ASP A 239 -12.48 -11.82 11.99
CA ASP A 239 -13.16 -11.27 10.82
C ASP A 239 -12.43 -10.03 10.27
N ALA A 240 -11.88 -10.17 9.07
CA ALA A 240 -11.15 -9.10 8.39
C ALA A 240 -12.06 -8.02 7.76
N ASN A 241 -13.38 -8.17 7.85
CA ASN A 241 -14.35 -7.16 7.41
C ASN A 241 -14.63 -6.13 8.50
N VAL A 242 -14.40 -6.45 9.77
CA VAL A 242 -14.52 -5.50 10.88
C VAL A 242 -13.36 -4.53 10.82
N GLU A 243 -13.66 -3.25 10.62
CA GLU A 243 -12.64 -2.21 10.44
C GLU A 243 -13.07 -0.91 11.09
N PHE A 244 -12.09 -0.15 11.59
CA PHE A 244 -12.27 1.23 12.04
C PHE A 244 -11.48 2.15 11.12
N CYS A 245 -12.11 3.25 10.69
CA CYS A 245 -11.53 4.22 9.78
C CYS A 245 -11.64 5.64 10.33
N ALA A 246 -10.51 6.32 10.44
CA ALA A 246 -10.46 7.74 10.77
C ALA A 246 -10.54 8.60 9.51
N VAL A 247 -11.32 9.67 9.54
CA VAL A 247 -11.41 10.69 8.49
C VAL A 247 -10.49 11.84 8.87
N ILE A 248 -9.39 11.97 8.13
CA ILE A 248 -8.25 12.81 8.48
C ILE A 248 -8.09 13.94 7.47
N LYS A 249 -7.93 15.16 7.98
CA LYS A 249 -7.57 16.33 7.19
C LYS A 249 -6.09 16.65 7.34
N THR A 250 -5.44 16.95 6.23
CA THR A 250 -4.06 17.45 6.17
C THR A 250 -3.87 18.39 4.98
N LYS A 251 -2.64 18.86 4.78
CA LYS A 251 -2.21 19.67 3.65
C LYS A 251 -0.79 19.25 3.26
N LEU A 252 -0.58 18.91 1.99
CA LEU A 252 0.73 18.63 1.41
C LEU A 252 1.05 19.73 0.39
N GLY A 253 2.08 20.52 0.69
CA GLY A 253 2.44 21.70 -0.09
C GLY A 253 1.28 22.70 -0.14
N ALA A 254 0.75 22.95 -1.34
CA ALA A 254 -0.40 23.84 -1.55
C ALA A 254 -1.76 23.13 -1.36
N HIS A 255 -1.81 21.81 -1.42
CA HIS A 255 -3.06 21.05 -1.59
C HIS A 255 -3.61 20.55 -0.27
N ARG A 256 -4.87 20.86 0.00
CA ARG A 256 -5.63 20.34 1.15
C ARG A 256 -6.23 18.99 0.80
N ILE A 257 -6.05 18.03 1.69
CA ILE A 257 -6.40 16.62 1.47
C ILE A 257 -7.29 16.17 2.63
N LEU A 258 -8.39 15.51 2.29
CA LEU A 258 -9.20 14.74 3.22
C LEU A 258 -9.01 13.26 2.88
N MET A 259 -8.68 12.43 3.86
CA MET A 259 -8.44 11.02 3.64
C MET A 259 -9.13 10.12 4.65
N GLY A 260 -9.63 8.97 4.20
CA GLY A 260 -9.95 7.84 5.08
C GLY A 260 -8.70 7.01 5.37
N ALA A 261 -8.44 6.72 6.64
CA ALA A 261 -7.34 5.88 7.09
C ALA A 261 -7.84 4.82 8.06
N GLU A 262 -7.79 3.56 7.63
CA GLU A 262 -7.99 2.40 8.50
C GLU A 262 -6.92 2.38 9.60
N MET A 263 -7.35 2.27 10.86
CA MET A 263 -6.47 2.20 12.03
C MET A 263 -6.62 0.86 12.73
N ASP A 264 -5.49 0.26 13.09
CA ASP A 264 -5.50 -1.08 13.69
C ASP A 264 -6.02 -1.03 15.13
N CYS A 265 -5.51 -0.09 15.94
CA CYS A 265 -5.90 0.12 17.33
C CYS A 265 -5.48 1.50 17.85
N CYS A 266 -5.84 1.81 19.10
CA CYS A 266 -5.40 3.00 19.82
C CYS A 266 -4.88 2.69 21.22
N ASP A 267 -4.12 3.64 21.78
CA ASP A 267 -3.74 3.69 23.19
C ASP A 267 -3.93 5.14 23.69
N SER A 268 -3.91 5.34 25.00
CA SER A 268 -4.07 6.63 25.65
C SER A 268 -2.87 6.95 26.53
N ARG A 269 -2.39 8.18 26.48
CA ARG A 269 -1.35 8.65 27.41
C ARG A 269 -1.96 8.87 28.80
N ASP A 270 -1.11 9.08 29.80
CA ASP A 270 -1.54 9.37 31.17
C ASP A 270 -2.39 10.65 31.28
N ASP A 271 -2.26 11.58 30.32
CA ASP A 271 -3.06 12.81 30.20
C ASP A 271 -4.43 12.60 29.52
N GLY A 272 -4.76 11.36 29.14
CA GLY A 272 -6.00 10.99 28.46
C GLY A 272 -5.99 11.26 26.95
N MET A 273 -4.90 11.78 26.38
CA MET A 273 -4.80 11.99 24.93
C MET A 273 -4.66 10.64 24.22
N ARG A 274 -5.66 10.31 23.39
CA ARG A 274 -5.65 9.13 22.52
C ARG A 274 -4.68 9.29 21.35
N PHE A 275 -4.02 8.20 20.99
CA PHE A 275 -3.19 8.10 19.79
C PHE A 275 -3.35 6.71 19.16
N TYR A 276 -3.22 6.66 17.84
CA TYR A 276 -3.27 5.39 17.11
C TYR A 276 -1.95 4.63 17.18
N VAL A 277 -2.03 3.31 17.05
CA VAL A 277 -0.88 2.41 16.94
C VAL A 277 -1.10 1.54 15.70
N GLU A 278 -0.14 1.56 14.78
CA GLU A 278 -0.15 0.69 13.60
C GLU A 278 0.55 -0.64 13.95
N LEU A 279 -0.06 -1.75 13.56
CA LEU A 279 0.41 -3.10 13.82
C LEU A 279 0.91 -3.72 12.52
N LYS A 280 2.04 -4.42 12.58
CA LYS A 280 2.65 -5.06 11.41
C LYS A 280 3.21 -6.42 11.78
N THR A 281 3.02 -7.40 10.91
CA THR A 281 3.66 -8.71 11.04
C THR A 281 4.75 -8.90 10.00
N ASN A 282 5.97 -9.24 10.43
CA ASN A 282 7.10 -9.44 9.53
C ASN A 282 7.78 -10.79 9.78
N ARG A 283 8.41 -11.37 8.76
CA ARG A 283 9.33 -12.49 8.99
C ARG A 283 10.52 -12.01 9.84
N GLU A 284 10.97 -12.80 10.81
CA GLU A 284 12.19 -12.50 11.56
C GLU A 284 13.36 -12.23 10.61
N LEU A 285 14.16 -11.24 10.99
CA LEU A 285 15.19 -10.70 10.14
C LEU A 285 16.46 -11.55 10.25
N ASP A 286 17.06 -11.77 9.11
CA ASP A 286 18.41 -12.30 8.97
C ASP A 286 19.25 -11.32 8.15
N TYR A 287 20.56 -11.59 8.08
CA TYR A 287 21.50 -10.76 7.34
C TYR A 287 21.10 -10.55 5.85
N HIS A 288 20.36 -11.47 5.25
CA HIS A 288 19.96 -11.39 3.84
C HIS A 288 18.65 -10.61 3.62
N THR A 289 17.83 -10.48 4.65
CA THR A 289 16.50 -9.86 4.58
C THR A 289 16.43 -8.47 5.19
N GLU A 290 17.38 -8.11 6.07
CA GLU A 290 17.43 -6.82 6.76
C GLU A 290 17.46 -5.63 5.78
N GLU A 291 18.35 -5.63 4.79
CA GLU A 291 18.45 -4.50 3.85
C GLU A 291 17.14 -4.28 3.10
N ARG A 292 16.49 -5.35 2.63
CA ARG A 292 15.20 -5.24 1.93
C ARG A 292 14.10 -4.75 2.87
N PHE A 293 14.08 -5.23 4.10
CA PHE A 293 13.15 -4.76 5.11
C PHE A 293 13.30 -3.25 5.35
N GLU A 294 14.53 -2.76 5.52
CA GLU A 294 14.78 -1.35 5.79
C GLU A 294 14.55 -0.46 4.56
N ARG A 295 14.88 -0.93 3.34
CA ARG A 295 14.67 -0.17 2.10
C ARG A 295 13.22 -0.10 1.66
N GLU A 296 12.47 -1.18 1.80
CA GLU A 296 11.12 -1.30 1.22
C GLU A 296 10.04 -1.31 2.31
N LYS A 297 10.12 -2.23 3.28
CA LYS A 297 9.04 -2.43 4.26
C LYS A 297 8.93 -1.27 5.24
N LEU A 298 10.06 -0.80 5.77
CA LEU A 298 10.08 0.38 6.65
C LEU A 298 9.66 1.65 5.91
N LEU A 299 9.99 1.80 4.62
CA LEU A 299 9.52 2.93 3.81
C LEU A 299 7.98 2.95 3.74
N LYS A 300 7.38 1.81 3.35
CA LYS A 300 5.92 1.67 3.23
C LYS A 300 5.22 1.92 4.57
N THR A 301 5.77 1.34 5.64
CA THR A 301 5.27 1.48 7.01
C THR A 301 5.35 2.93 7.50
N TRP A 302 6.49 3.60 7.26
CA TRP A 302 6.66 5.01 7.59
C TRP A 302 5.67 5.89 6.83
N ILE A 303 5.52 5.72 5.51
CA ILE A 303 4.58 6.49 4.68
C ILE A 303 3.16 6.37 5.22
N GLN A 304 2.72 5.14 5.47
CA GLN A 304 1.38 4.84 5.95
C GLN A 304 1.08 5.51 7.30
N SER A 305 2.02 5.40 8.24
CA SER A 305 1.87 5.96 9.59
C SER A 305 1.97 7.49 9.57
N PHE A 306 2.94 8.03 8.82
CA PHE A 306 3.20 9.47 8.72
C PHE A 306 2.02 10.23 8.13
N LEU A 307 1.42 9.72 7.04
CA LEU A 307 0.29 10.38 6.37
C LEU A 307 -0.93 10.54 7.28
N ALA A 308 -1.15 9.57 8.17
CA ALA A 308 -2.27 9.53 9.10
C ALA A 308 -1.91 10.06 10.51
N GLY A 309 -0.68 10.51 10.73
CA GLY A 309 -0.24 11.06 12.02
C GLY A 309 -0.10 10.02 13.13
N ILE A 310 0.07 8.75 12.78
CA ILE A 310 0.23 7.64 13.73
C ILE A 310 1.66 7.71 14.33
N PRO A 311 1.82 7.87 15.65
CA PRO A 311 3.14 8.06 16.25
C PRO A 311 3.92 6.76 16.44
N TYR A 312 3.24 5.63 16.66
CA TYR A 312 3.85 4.34 16.99
C TYR A 312 3.48 3.23 16.01
N VAL A 313 4.46 2.39 15.72
CA VAL A 313 4.29 1.15 14.97
C VAL A 313 4.82 0.01 15.82
N VAL A 314 4.04 -1.05 15.98
CA VAL A 314 4.47 -2.27 16.66
C VAL A 314 4.59 -3.40 15.64
N ILE A 315 5.77 -3.99 15.57
CA ILE A 315 6.10 -5.06 14.63
C ILE A 315 6.22 -6.38 15.37
N GLY A 316 5.36 -7.34 15.04
CA GLY A 316 5.50 -8.74 15.43
C GLY A 316 6.37 -9.49 14.41
N TYR A 317 7.52 -9.99 14.84
CA TYR A 317 8.40 -10.82 14.04
C TYR A 317 8.07 -12.28 14.27
N ARG A 318 7.84 -13.00 13.18
CA ARG A 318 7.49 -14.42 13.17
C ARG A 318 8.52 -15.27 12.45
N ASP A 319 8.61 -16.53 12.83
CA ASP A 319 9.36 -17.53 12.08
C ASP A 319 8.63 -17.97 10.79
N ASP A 320 9.16 -18.99 10.12
CA ASP A 320 8.57 -19.56 8.90
C ASP A 320 7.40 -20.52 9.18
N ALA A 321 7.21 -20.95 10.43
CA ALA A 321 6.08 -21.76 10.87
C ALA A 321 4.87 -20.90 11.31
N GLY A 322 5.06 -19.60 11.48
CA GLY A 322 4.01 -18.68 11.91
C GLY A 322 4.00 -18.44 13.43
N ARG A 323 5.08 -18.77 14.15
CA ARG A 323 5.20 -18.43 15.57
C ARG A 323 5.77 -17.05 15.75
N LEU A 324 5.17 -16.25 16.63
CA LEU A 324 5.71 -14.96 17.05
C LEU A 324 6.99 -15.21 17.86
N VAL A 325 8.12 -14.67 17.42
CA VAL A 325 9.43 -14.86 18.06
C VAL A 325 9.99 -13.59 18.71
N ARG A 326 9.49 -12.41 18.30
CA ARG A 326 9.91 -11.12 18.85
C ARG A 326 8.89 -10.04 18.53
N THR A 327 8.79 -9.02 19.37
CA THR A 327 8.06 -7.78 19.09
C THR A 327 8.98 -6.58 19.16
N GLU A 328 8.71 -5.53 18.38
CA GLU A 328 9.48 -4.28 18.40
C GLU A 328 8.52 -3.09 18.26
N GLY A 329 8.55 -2.18 19.22
CA GLY A 329 7.87 -0.90 19.13
C GLY A 329 8.82 0.16 18.55
N LEU A 330 8.37 0.84 17.50
CA LEU A 330 9.11 1.91 16.83
C LEU A 330 8.27 3.17 16.78
N THR A 331 8.86 4.32 17.07
CA THR A 331 8.23 5.58 16.67
C THR A 331 8.45 5.84 15.19
N THR A 332 7.57 6.61 14.55
CA THR A 332 7.79 7.05 13.16
C THR A 332 9.12 7.81 12.98
N LYS A 333 9.58 8.47 14.05
CA LYS A 333 10.89 9.12 14.09
C LYS A 333 12.03 8.11 14.10
N ASP A 334 11.95 7.04 14.90
CA ASP A 334 12.98 5.99 14.96
C ASP A 334 13.17 5.33 13.59
N ILE A 335 12.07 5.07 12.87
CA ILE A 335 12.13 4.52 11.51
C ILE A 335 12.99 5.40 10.60
N THR A 336 12.73 6.71 10.57
CA THR A 336 13.51 7.63 9.73
C THR A 336 14.97 7.76 10.17
N GLN A 337 15.25 7.69 11.47
CA GLN A 337 16.63 7.75 11.99
C GLN A 337 17.43 6.51 11.60
N ARG A 338 16.83 5.33 11.72
CA ARG A 338 17.44 4.03 11.38
C ARG A 338 17.91 4.00 9.92
N VAL A 339 17.06 4.42 8.99
CA VAL A 339 17.36 4.38 7.55
C VAL A 339 18.26 5.53 7.10
N LYS A 340 18.27 6.66 7.81
CA LYS A 340 19.10 7.82 7.51
C LYS A 340 20.59 7.50 7.64
N ALA A 341 20.97 6.71 8.65
CA ALA A 341 22.37 6.31 8.85
C ALA A 341 22.93 5.49 7.67
N LYS A 342 22.07 4.70 7.01
CA LYS A 342 22.42 3.86 5.86
C LYS A 342 22.11 4.51 4.50
N ASN A 343 21.55 5.73 4.50
CA ASN A 343 21.11 6.45 3.32
C ASN A 343 20.22 5.62 2.38
N TYR A 344 19.24 4.91 2.94
CA TYR A 344 18.37 4.02 2.16
C TYR A 344 17.22 4.74 1.46
N TRP A 345 16.58 5.69 2.14
CA TRP A 345 15.56 6.58 1.60
C TRP A 345 15.39 7.79 2.52
N GLN A 346 14.76 8.85 1.99
CA GLN A 346 14.52 10.09 2.72
C GLN A 346 13.05 10.48 2.62
N GLY A 347 12.39 10.66 3.77
CA GLY A 347 10.97 11.03 3.79
C GLY A 347 10.67 12.34 3.07
N GLY A 348 11.59 13.31 3.13
CA GLY A 348 11.47 14.58 2.38
C GLY A 348 11.40 14.39 0.86
N VAL A 349 12.09 13.38 0.31
CA VAL A 349 12.04 13.06 -1.12
C VAL A 349 10.65 12.53 -1.50
N CYS A 350 10.06 11.66 -0.67
CA CYS A 350 8.69 11.17 -0.88
C CYS A 350 7.67 12.32 -0.90
N LEU A 351 7.81 13.28 0.03
CA LEU A 351 6.93 14.46 0.10
C LEU A 351 7.14 15.42 -1.07
N ALA A 352 8.39 15.68 -1.45
CA ALA A 352 8.74 16.49 -2.62
C ALA A 352 8.17 15.90 -3.91
N TYR A 353 8.29 14.59 -4.07
CA TYR A 353 7.73 13.85 -5.19
C TYR A 353 6.20 13.92 -5.20
N ALA A 354 5.55 13.61 -4.07
CA ALA A 354 4.09 13.66 -3.96
C ALA A 354 3.53 15.06 -4.23
N ASP A 355 4.19 16.12 -3.75
CA ASP A 355 3.81 17.50 -4.04
C ASP A 355 3.79 17.79 -5.55
N GLU A 356 4.81 17.32 -6.29
CA GLU A 356 4.85 17.47 -7.74
C GLU A 356 3.75 16.69 -8.45
N VAL A 357 3.46 15.46 -7.99
CA VAL A 357 2.36 14.66 -8.52
C VAL A 357 1.03 15.38 -8.30
N LEU A 358 0.77 15.87 -7.08
CA LEU A 358 -0.48 16.56 -6.76
C LEU A 358 -0.62 17.90 -7.50
N CYS A 359 0.46 18.68 -7.63
CA CYS A 359 0.49 19.91 -8.45
C CYS A 359 0.12 19.60 -9.90
N TRP A 360 0.77 18.60 -10.49
CA TRP A 360 0.54 18.19 -11.87
C TRP A 360 -0.89 17.68 -12.07
N LEU A 361 -1.36 16.81 -11.18
CA LEU A 361 -2.68 16.21 -11.27
C LEU A 361 -3.78 17.29 -11.17
N TYR A 362 -3.71 18.16 -10.15
CA TYR A 362 -4.73 19.20 -9.93
C TYR A 362 -4.76 20.24 -11.07
N GLY A 363 -3.60 20.55 -11.68
CA GLY A 363 -3.49 21.45 -12.83
C GLY A 363 -3.90 20.83 -14.17
N THR A 364 -3.92 19.49 -14.27
CA THR A 364 -4.19 18.77 -15.52
C THR A 364 -5.65 18.32 -15.60
N VAL A 365 -6.17 17.72 -14.53
CA VAL A 365 -7.52 17.11 -14.46
C VAL A 365 -8.59 18.19 -14.61
N LYS A 366 -9.50 17.98 -15.56
CA LYS A 366 -10.59 18.90 -15.88
C LYS A 366 -11.84 18.61 -15.05
N GLU A 367 -12.64 19.65 -14.86
CA GLU A 367 -13.91 19.56 -14.14
C GLU A 367 -14.87 18.60 -14.87
N ASN A 368 -15.57 17.75 -14.12
CA ASN A 368 -16.53 16.77 -14.66
C ASN A 368 -15.96 15.73 -15.63
N GLU A 369 -14.64 15.53 -15.63
CA GLU A 369 -13.97 14.48 -16.39
C GLU A 369 -13.53 13.32 -15.49
N ASP A 370 -13.28 12.17 -16.13
CA ASP A 370 -12.90 10.92 -15.49
C ASP A 370 -11.61 10.37 -16.11
N TYR A 371 -10.66 10.00 -15.26
CA TYR A 371 -9.35 9.51 -15.68
C TYR A 371 -8.90 8.29 -14.88
N ILE A 372 -7.91 7.59 -15.42
CA ILE A 372 -7.09 6.61 -14.72
C ILE A 372 -5.69 7.19 -14.57
N LEU A 373 -5.20 7.25 -13.33
CA LEU A 373 -3.79 7.50 -13.05
C LEU A 373 -3.11 6.16 -12.83
N GLN A 374 -2.07 5.86 -13.60
CA GLN A 374 -1.35 4.60 -13.50
C GLN A 374 0.17 4.76 -13.38
N PHE A 375 0.77 3.77 -12.72
CA PHE A 375 2.20 3.51 -12.71
C PHE A 375 2.43 2.06 -13.10
N ALA A 376 3.12 1.85 -14.22
CA ALA A 376 3.30 0.53 -14.82
C ALA A 376 4.71 0.36 -15.41
N PRO A 377 5.16 -0.88 -15.71
CA PRO A 377 6.41 -1.10 -16.43
C PRO A 377 6.48 -0.23 -17.70
N PRO A 378 7.62 0.44 -17.99
CA PRO A 378 8.95 0.25 -17.39
C PRO A 378 9.25 1.13 -16.16
N PHE A 379 8.23 1.69 -15.48
CA PHE A 379 8.36 2.44 -14.23
C PHE A 379 9.18 3.73 -14.34
N THR A 380 9.02 4.45 -15.46
CA THR A 380 9.76 5.70 -15.77
C THR A 380 8.91 6.97 -15.72
N ARG A 381 7.59 6.82 -15.63
CA ARG A 381 6.61 7.92 -15.62
C ARG A 381 5.29 7.49 -14.98
N LEU A 382 4.53 8.46 -14.54
CA LEU A 382 3.08 8.33 -14.33
C LEU A 382 2.35 8.71 -15.61
N GLU A 383 1.27 8.00 -15.90
CA GLU A 383 0.41 8.26 -17.06
C GLU A 383 -1.00 8.56 -16.59
N LEU A 384 -1.58 9.63 -17.13
CA LEU A 384 -2.99 9.98 -16.96
C LEU A 384 -3.72 9.60 -18.25
N LEU A 385 -4.69 8.71 -18.14
CA LEU A 385 -5.47 8.16 -19.25
C LEU A 385 -6.94 8.54 -19.08
N GLN A 386 -7.66 8.73 -20.19
CA GLN A 386 -9.10 8.94 -20.18
C GLN A 386 -9.81 7.68 -19.68
N ALA A 387 -10.72 7.83 -18.71
CA ALA A 387 -11.61 6.78 -18.25
C ALA A 387 -12.98 6.87 -18.94
N GLN A 388 -13.72 5.76 -18.91
CA GLN A 388 -15.03 5.67 -19.57
C GLN A 388 -16.20 6.14 -18.69
N SER A 389 -16.05 6.07 -17.37
CA SER A 389 -17.14 6.39 -16.44
C SER A 389 -16.62 6.77 -15.04
N CYS A 390 -17.51 7.39 -14.27
CA CYS A 390 -17.33 7.70 -12.87
C CYS A 390 -18.08 6.67 -11.99
N PRO A 391 -17.49 6.21 -10.87
CA PRO A 391 -18.21 5.39 -9.90
C PRO A 391 -19.51 6.06 -9.40
N GLU A 392 -20.61 5.29 -9.33
CA GLU A 392 -21.91 5.79 -8.88
C GLU A 392 -21.86 6.41 -7.48
N VAL A 393 -21.02 5.88 -6.58
CA VAL A 393 -20.84 6.41 -5.22
C VAL A 393 -20.36 7.88 -5.20
N ILE A 394 -19.54 8.28 -6.17
CA ILE A 394 -19.05 9.66 -6.29
C ILE A 394 -20.18 10.53 -6.87
N THR A 395 -20.84 10.06 -7.93
CA THR A 395 -21.97 10.75 -8.55
C THR A 395 -23.09 11.02 -7.53
N ASN A 396 -23.49 10.01 -6.76
CA ASN A 396 -24.52 10.11 -5.73
C ASN A 396 -24.09 11.04 -4.59
N HIS A 397 -22.81 11.00 -4.18
CA HIS A 397 -22.29 11.90 -3.16
C HIS A 397 -22.39 13.37 -3.59
N VAL A 398 -22.03 13.69 -4.83
CA VAL A 398 -22.08 15.05 -5.36
C VAL A 398 -23.52 15.56 -5.44
N GLN A 399 -24.45 14.75 -5.93
CA GLN A 399 -25.88 15.09 -5.98
C GLN A 399 -26.44 15.41 -4.59
N GLN A 400 -26.13 14.57 -3.59
CA GLN A 400 -26.59 14.79 -2.22
C GLN A 400 -26.00 16.05 -1.59
N LEU A 401 -24.77 16.46 -1.94
CA LEU A 401 -24.20 17.72 -1.48
C LEU A 401 -24.93 18.94 -2.05
N GLU A 402 -25.41 18.85 -3.29
CA GLU A 402 -26.15 19.92 -3.98
C GLU A 402 -27.57 20.08 -3.40
N GLU A 403 -28.23 18.97 -3.08
CA GLU A 403 -29.56 18.97 -2.43
C GLU A 403 -29.54 19.62 -1.04
N VAL A 404 -28.46 19.40 -0.28
CA VAL A 404 -28.29 19.97 1.08
C VAL A 404 -27.92 21.46 1.04
N CYS A 405 -27.23 21.92 -0.01
CA CYS A 405 -26.78 23.31 -0.09
C CYS A 405 -27.80 24.30 -0.69
N GLY A 406 -28.89 23.83 -1.32
CA GLY A 406 -29.88 24.70 -1.98
C GLY A 406 -29.32 25.45 -3.20
N PRO A 407 -30.17 25.93 -4.14
CA PRO A 407 -29.67 26.68 -5.29
C PRO A 407 -29.04 28.00 -4.81
N PRO A 408 -27.92 28.45 -5.41
CA PRO A 408 -27.36 29.76 -5.10
C PRO A 408 -28.41 30.83 -5.41
N SER A 409 -28.78 31.60 -4.40
CA SER A 409 -29.71 32.74 -4.47
C SER A 409 -29.19 33.88 -5.33
#